data_AF-A0A1S2ZWQ3-F1
#
_entry.id   AF-A0A1S2ZWQ3-F1
#
_cell.length_a   1.000
_cell.length_b   1.000
_cell.length_c   1.000
_cell.angle_alpha   90.00
_cell.angle_beta   90.00
_cell.angle_gamma   90.00
#
_symmetry.space_group_name_H-M   'P 1'
#
loop_
_entity.id
_entity.type
_entity.pdbx_description
1 polymer ?
#
loop_
_entity_poly.entity_id
_entity_poly.type
_entity_poly.pdbx_seq_one_letter_code
_entity_poly.pdbx_strand_id
1 'polypeptide(L)'
;MELHSGLLLWKLALLQSSAVLCSGSSAPGMAGGSVVSESTVSWAAGSQALLLCQSPRMVWTQDRLHDRQRVVHWDFASPSHGSPRRLLDMYSAGEQRVYEARDHGRLLLPPSAFHDGNFSLLIQEVEEADEGLYTCNLHHHYCHLYQSLAVRLRVTDDPLAVGAHWDGEKEVLVAALGAPALLTCLNREHVWTDRHLEEAQQVVHWDRQPPGVPHDRADRLLDLYASGERRAYAPPFLRDRVAVAADAFARGDFSLRIDPLEPADQGTYSCHLHHHYCGLHERRIFHLSVQPPAAPPPPQASPGNGSSRSGAPGPDPTLERGHSVINVIVPEGRAHFFQQLGYVLATLLLFILLLIAVILATRQRSREGFEHHQDKNLGNSKGMEMSMSEIAVVATRDLPLHRSEDIQLDYKNNILKERAGLVHCPLPAKNIDLDKEFRKEYCK
;
A
#
# COMPACT_ATOMS: atom_id res chain seq x y z
N MET A 1 -39.97 -2.63 -39.42
CA MET A 1 -39.44 -2.59 -38.04
C MET A 1 -37.94 -2.88 -38.03
N GLU A 2 -37.15 -2.20 -38.88
CA GLU A 2 -35.69 -2.44 -38.96
C GLU A 2 -34.84 -1.21 -38.63
N LEU A 3 -35.45 -0.02 -38.51
CA LEU A 3 -34.73 1.21 -38.18
C LEU A 3 -34.39 1.35 -36.69
N HIS A 4 -35.16 0.69 -35.81
CA HIS A 4 -34.92 0.76 -34.35
C HIS A 4 -33.85 -0.23 -33.87
N SER A 5 -33.62 -1.31 -34.61
CA SER A 5 -32.62 -2.35 -34.30
C SER A 5 -31.19 -1.82 -34.51
N GLY A 6 -30.98 -1.03 -35.58
CA GLY A 6 -29.69 -0.41 -35.88
C GLY A 6 -29.28 0.66 -34.86
N LEU A 7 -30.25 1.43 -34.35
CA LEU A 7 -29.99 2.47 -33.34
C LEU A 7 -29.63 1.88 -31.97
N LEU A 8 -30.21 0.73 -31.61
CA LEU A 8 -29.89 -0.02 -30.39
C LEU A 8 -28.50 -0.69 -30.48
N LEU A 9 -28.16 -1.26 -31.63
CA LEU A 9 -26.83 -1.79 -31.91
C LEU A 9 -25.75 -0.70 -31.88
N TRP A 10 -26.06 0.50 -32.40
CA TRP A 10 -25.13 1.63 -32.36
C TRP A 10 -24.95 2.18 -30.94
N LYS A 11 -26.02 2.23 -30.13
CA LYS A 11 -25.93 2.58 -28.70
C LYS A 11 -25.14 1.55 -27.89
N LEU A 12 -25.27 0.26 -28.18
CA LEU A 12 -24.46 -0.80 -27.55
C LEU A 12 -22.98 -0.74 -27.95
N ALA A 13 -22.68 -0.39 -29.21
CA ALA A 13 -21.30 -0.19 -29.67
C ALA A 13 -20.64 1.07 -29.07
N LEU A 14 -21.41 2.15 -28.87
CA LEU A 14 -20.95 3.35 -28.14
C LEU A 14 -20.75 3.09 -26.64
N LEU A 15 -21.57 2.22 -26.02
CA LEU A 15 -21.37 1.78 -24.63
C LEU A 15 -20.15 0.85 -24.47
N GLN A 16 -19.81 0.03 -25.46
CA GLN A 16 -18.56 -0.74 -25.47
C GLN A 16 -17.32 0.12 -25.75
N SER A 17 -17.45 1.21 -26.52
CA SER A 17 -16.34 2.14 -26.79
C SER A 17 -16.07 3.11 -25.63
N SER A 18 -17.03 3.26 -24.72
CA SER A 18 -16.88 4.06 -23.48
C SER A 18 -16.26 3.26 -22.33
N ALA A 19 -16.04 1.96 -22.51
CA ALA A 19 -15.14 1.19 -21.67
C ALA A 19 -13.70 1.43 -22.16
N VAL A 20 -13.26 2.69 -22.11
CA VAL A 20 -11.84 2.97 -21.96
C VAL A 20 -11.41 2.17 -20.75
N LEU A 21 -10.48 1.25 -20.97
CA LEU A 21 -9.73 0.57 -19.94
C LEU A 21 -9.20 1.64 -18.98
N CYS A 22 -9.95 1.92 -17.93
CA CYS A 22 -9.37 2.22 -16.64
C CYS A 22 -8.58 0.96 -16.33
N SER A 23 -7.33 0.94 -16.77
CA SER A 23 -6.26 0.25 -16.10
C SER A 23 -6.18 0.88 -14.71
N GLY A 24 -7.16 0.55 -13.87
CA GLY A 24 -6.92 0.46 -12.45
C GLY A 24 -5.78 -0.53 -12.35
N SER A 25 -4.57 0.00 -12.26
CA SER A 25 -3.44 -0.70 -11.68
C SER A 25 -4.03 -1.40 -10.48
N SER A 26 -4.16 -2.71 -10.61
CA SER A 26 -4.42 -3.60 -9.50
C SER A 26 -3.50 -3.13 -8.40
N ALA A 27 -4.06 -2.52 -7.35
CA ALA A 27 -3.35 -2.44 -6.09
C ALA A 27 -2.90 -3.88 -5.85
N PRO A 28 -1.59 -4.18 -5.81
CA PRO A 28 -1.19 -5.43 -5.21
C PRO A 28 -1.75 -5.33 -3.80
N GLY A 29 -2.76 -6.14 -3.49
CA GLY A 29 -3.12 -6.40 -2.11
C GLY A 29 -1.80 -6.71 -1.43
N MET A 30 -1.36 -5.80 -0.56
CA MET A 30 -0.03 -5.81 0.03
C MET A 30 -0.02 -6.91 1.10
N ALA A 31 -0.05 -8.15 0.62
CA ALA A 31 0.08 -9.35 1.41
C ALA A 31 1.57 -9.66 1.48
N GLY A 32 2.20 -9.25 2.59
CA GLY A 32 3.59 -9.55 2.91
C GLY A 32 4.50 -8.32 2.78
N GLY A 33 5.11 -7.90 3.89
CA GLY A 33 6.18 -6.91 3.85
C GLY A 33 7.35 -7.38 3.00
N SER A 34 8.00 -6.45 2.30
CA SER A 34 9.11 -6.77 1.41
C SER A 34 10.32 -7.23 2.24
N VAL A 35 10.87 -8.40 1.92
CA VAL A 35 12.11 -8.86 2.53
C VAL A 35 13.26 -8.02 2.00
N VAL A 36 13.82 -7.19 2.87
CA VAL A 36 14.94 -6.30 2.55
C VAL A 36 16.27 -7.03 2.67
N SER A 37 16.41 -7.91 3.65
CA SER A 37 17.64 -8.67 3.86
C SER A 37 17.39 -10.00 4.57
N GLU A 38 18.17 -11.00 4.22
CA GLU A 38 18.23 -12.29 4.89
C GLU A 38 19.70 -12.62 5.17
N SER A 39 20.03 -13.00 6.40
CA SER A 39 21.41 -13.20 6.84
C SER A 39 21.54 -14.39 7.77
N THR A 40 22.66 -15.09 7.67
CA THR A 40 23.02 -16.17 8.60
C THR A 40 24.12 -15.67 9.52
N VAL A 41 23.91 -15.80 10.82
CA VAL A 41 24.78 -15.26 11.84
C VAL A 41 25.12 -16.33 12.87
N SER A 42 26.37 -16.33 13.34
CA SER A 42 26.90 -17.37 14.22
C SER A 42 27.71 -16.75 15.34
N TRP A 43 27.34 -17.05 16.58
CA TRP A 43 28.03 -16.54 17.78
C TRP A 43 28.21 -17.65 18.81
N ALA A 44 29.23 -17.51 19.66
CA ALA A 44 29.50 -18.45 20.74
C ALA A 44 28.46 -18.31 21.86
N ALA A 45 28.10 -19.43 22.50
CA ALA A 45 27.32 -19.41 23.72
C ALA A 45 28.01 -18.56 24.80
N GLY A 46 27.22 -17.78 25.54
CA GLY A 46 27.68 -16.82 26.54
C GLY A 46 28.09 -15.45 25.98
N SER A 47 28.16 -15.27 24.65
CA SER A 47 28.42 -13.95 24.05
C SER A 47 27.15 -13.13 23.90
N GLN A 48 27.29 -11.85 23.53
CA GLN A 48 26.17 -10.98 23.16
C GLN A 48 25.91 -11.05 21.65
N ALA A 49 24.67 -11.34 21.26
CA ALA A 49 24.24 -11.24 19.87
C ALA A 49 23.56 -9.88 19.61
N LEU A 50 23.88 -9.26 18.47
CA LEU A 50 23.25 -8.04 17.98
C LEU A 50 22.72 -8.26 16.56
N LEU A 51 21.40 -8.33 16.42
CA LEU A 51 20.73 -8.47 15.12
C LEU A 51 20.36 -7.09 14.60
N LEU A 52 21.16 -6.58 13.65
CA LEU A 52 21.07 -5.19 13.18
C LEU A 52 19.77 -4.93 12.41
N CYS A 53 18.89 -4.10 12.96
CA CYS A 53 17.66 -3.69 12.30
C CYS A 53 17.51 -2.17 12.31
N GLN A 54 18.11 -1.51 11.32
CA GLN A 54 18.09 -0.05 11.19
C GLN A 54 17.35 0.38 9.92
N SER A 55 16.52 1.41 10.00
CA SER A 55 15.88 2.02 8.83
C SER A 55 15.75 3.53 9.03
N PRO A 56 16.39 4.36 8.17
CA PRO A 56 16.23 5.81 8.21
C PRO A 56 14.78 6.25 7.99
N ARG A 57 13.99 5.43 7.27
CA ARG A 57 12.57 5.71 6.97
C ARG A 57 11.63 5.41 8.14
N MET A 58 12.17 4.90 9.25
CA MET A 58 11.47 4.63 10.50
C MET A 58 11.95 5.55 11.63
N VAL A 59 12.74 6.58 11.27
CA VAL A 59 13.08 7.65 12.21
C VAL A 59 11.82 8.43 12.49
N TRP A 60 11.47 8.54 13.77
CA TRP A 60 10.35 9.33 14.22
C TRP A 60 10.83 10.33 15.26
N THR A 61 10.47 11.59 15.02
CA THR A 61 10.64 12.67 16.00
C THR A 61 9.27 13.27 16.25
N GLN A 62 8.99 13.79 17.44
CA GLN A 62 7.71 14.46 17.71
C GLN A 62 7.58 15.83 17.01
N ASP A 63 8.51 16.18 16.11
CA ASP A 63 8.52 17.47 15.44
C ASP A 63 7.62 17.47 14.19
N ARG A 64 6.39 17.90 14.42
CA ARG A 64 5.33 18.01 13.39
C ARG A 64 5.70 18.95 12.22
N LEU A 65 6.68 19.84 12.37
CA LEU A 65 7.06 20.78 11.30
C LEU A 65 7.89 20.11 10.20
N HIS A 66 8.84 19.26 10.58
CA HIS A 66 9.71 18.56 9.62
C HIS A 66 8.98 17.37 8.97
N ASP A 67 8.10 16.70 9.73
CA ASP A 67 7.38 15.50 9.25
C ASP A 67 6.40 15.80 8.11
N ARG A 68 5.90 17.05 8.04
CA ARG A 68 4.94 17.51 7.03
C ARG A 68 5.58 18.10 5.79
N GLN A 69 6.90 18.18 5.74
CA GLN A 69 7.58 18.88 4.66
C GLN A 69 7.46 18.07 3.37
N ARG A 70 6.45 18.43 2.59
CA ARG A 70 6.26 18.05 1.20
C ARG A 70 6.49 19.25 0.32
N VAL A 71 7.11 19.03 -0.83
CA VAL A 71 7.35 20.06 -1.83
C VAL A 71 6.99 19.52 -3.21
N VAL A 72 6.27 20.36 -3.95
CA VAL A 72 6.11 20.22 -5.38
C VAL A 72 7.05 21.21 -6.05
N HIS A 73 7.74 20.80 -7.11
CA HIS A 73 8.41 21.74 -7.99
C HIS A 73 8.24 21.34 -9.45
N TRP A 74 8.19 22.36 -10.31
CA TRP A 74 8.20 22.17 -11.75
C TRP A 74 9.54 22.57 -12.30
N ASP A 75 10.15 21.67 -13.06
CA ASP A 75 11.38 21.94 -13.79
C ASP A 75 11.10 21.93 -15.30
N PHE A 76 11.90 22.68 -16.05
CA PHE A 76 11.80 22.84 -17.49
C PHE A 76 13.13 22.53 -18.16
N ALA A 77 13.10 21.67 -19.16
CA ALA A 77 14.21 21.38 -20.05
C ALA A 77 13.87 21.85 -21.46
N SER A 78 14.64 22.82 -21.94
CA SER A 78 14.52 23.34 -23.30
C SER A 78 15.08 22.33 -24.31
N PRO A 79 14.54 22.25 -25.54
CA PRO A 79 15.12 21.44 -26.60
C PRO A 79 16.55 21.85 -26.98
N SER A 80 16.89 23.14 -26.80
CA SER A 80 18.19 23.72 -27.19
C SER A 80 19.22 23.75 -26.06
N HIS A 81 18.79 23.69 -24.79
CA HIS A 81 19.65 23.69 -23.61
C HIS A 81 19.43 22.43 -22.77
N GLY A 82 20.48 21.61 -22.64
CA GLY A 82 20.37 20.26 -22.07
C GLY A 82 20.20 20.16 -20.56
N SER A 83 20.40 21.23 -19.78
CA SER A 83 20.22 21.18 -18.31
C SER A 83 18.82 21.65 -17.91
N PRO A 84 18.03 20.85 -17.18
CA PRO A 84 16.75 21.29 -16.65
C PRO A 84 16.95 22.44 -15.65
N ARG A 85 16.09 23.45 -15.73
CA ARG A 85 16.02 24.58 -14.77
C ARG A 85 14.75 24.49 -13.95
N ARG A 86 14.80 24.94 -12.69
CA ARG A 86 13.61 25.01 -11.82
C ARG A 86 12.79 26.26 -12.13
N LEU A 87 11.50 26.08 -12.41
CA LEU A 87 10.56 27.18 -12.68
C LEU A 87 9.98 27.74 -11.39
N LEU A 88 9.38 26.85 -10.59
CA LEU A 88 8.72 27.18 -9.34
C LEU A 88 8.73 26.00 -8.37
N ASP A 89 8.54 26.31 -7.09
CA ASP A 89 8.25 25.33 -6.06
C ASP A 89 7.17 25.82 -5.08
N MET A 90 6.55 24.87 -4.39
CA MET A 90 5.59 25.15 -3.34
C MET A 90 5.68 24.08 -2.26
N TYR A 91 5.84 24.51 -1.02
CA TYR A 91 5.81 23.64 0.15
C TYR A 91 4.38 23.50 0.68
N SER A 92 4.07 22.37 1.32
CA SER A 92 2.70 22.10 1.81
C SER A 92 2.13 23.12 2.81
N ALA A 93 2.98 23.79 3.59
CA ALA A 93 2.58 24.85 4.51
C ALA A 93 3.01 26.25 4.05
N GLY A 94 3.45 26.38 2.79
CA GLY A 94 4.01 27.61 2.24
C GLY A 94 3.26 28.08 1.00
N GLU A 95 3.64 29.27 0.54
CA GLU A 95 3.18 29.80 -0.74
C GLU A 95 4.08 29.31 -1.89
N GLN A 96 3.58 29.43 -3.11
CA GLN A 96 4.40 29.19 -4.30
C GLN A 96 5.53 30.22 -4.39
N ARG A 97 6.69 29.79 -4.89
CA ARG A 97 7.83 30.64 -5.20
C ARG A 97 8.24 30.39 -6.64
N VAL A 98 8.28 31.47 -7.42
CA VAL A 98 8.71 31.45 -8.82
C VAL A 98 10.13 32.03 -8.93
N TYR A 99 11.02 31.33 -9.61
CA TYR A 99 12.46 31.60 -9.58
C TYR A 99 12.89 32.72 -10.53
N GLU A 100 12.19 32.89 -11.66
CA GLU A 100 12.51 33.93 -12.65
C GLU A 100 11.47 35.04 -12.67
N ALA A 101 11.93 36.30 -12.78
CA ALA A 101 11.06 37.48 -12.79
C ALA A 101 10.09 37.50 -13.98
N ARG A 102 10.49 36.97 -15.14
CA ARG A 102 9.62 36.83 -16.33
C ARG A 102 8.40 35.94 -16.09
N ASP A 103 8.53 34.98 -15.18
CA ASP A 103 7.52 33.96 -14.93
C ASP A 103 6.59 34.36 -13.76
N HIS A 104 6.87 35.49 -13.09
CA HIS A 104 6.06 36.02 -11.97
C HIS A 104 4.66 36.40 -12.44
N GLY A 105 3.63 35.85 -11.77
CA GLY A 105 2.22 36.06 -12.13
C GLY A 105 1.75 35.28 -13.36
N ARG A 106 2.68 34.78 -14.18
CA ARG A 106 2.42 34.00 -15.39
C ARG A 106 2.30 32.50 -15.11
N LEU A 107 3.15 31.97 -14.23
CA LEU A 107 3.11 30.58 -13.78
C LEU A 107 2.35 30.45 -12.46
N LEU A 108 1.35 29.58 -12.43
CA LEU A 108 0.46 29.42 -11.28
C LEU A 108 0.28 27.95 -10.90
N LEU A 109 0.44 27.67 -9.61
CA LEU A 109 -0.04 26.45 -8.96
C LEU A 109 -1.34 26.73 -8.19
N PRO A 110 -2.26 25.75 -8.08
CA PRO A 110 -3.39 25.87 -7.18
C PRO A 110 -2.94 26.01 -5.72
N PRO A 111 -3.41 27.02 -4.97
CA PRO A 111 -3.08 27.14 -3.54
C PRO A 111 -3.55 25.94 -2.70
N SER A 112 -4.57 25.21 -3.18
CA SER A 112 -5.09 23.99 -2.55
C SER A 112 -4.41 22.70 -3.04
N ALA A 113 -3.24 22.77 -3.70
CA ALA A 113 -2.62 21.60 -4.33
C ALA A 113 -2.43 20.41 -3.37
N PHE A 114 -1.92 20.67 -2.16
CA PHE A 114 -1.72 19.65 -1.12
C PHE A 114 -3.02 19.27 -0.38
N HIS A 115 -4.12 19.98 -0.59
CA HIS A 115 -5.43 19.56 -0.08
C HIS A 115 -6.12 18.59 -1.05
N ASP A 116 -6.04 18.85 -2.37
CA ASP A 116 -6.79 18.12 -3.39
C ASP A 116 -5.96 17.12 -4.21
N GLY A 117 -4.64 17.15 -4.04
CA GLY A 117 -3.71 16.36 -4.85
C GLY A 117 -3.61 16.86 -6.29
N ASN A 118 -3.83 18.16 -6.52
CA ASN A 118 -3.77 18.79 -7.82
C ASN A 118 -2.55 19.71 -7.92
N PHE A 119 -1.49 19.21 -8.52
CA PHE A 119 -0.19 19.86 -8.68
C PHE A 119 0.02 20.42 -10.09
N SER A 120 -1.07 20.57 -10.85
CA SER A 120 -1.04 21.03 -12.24
C SER A 120 -0.49 22.45 -12.35
N LEU A 121 0.32 22.69 -13.38
CA LEU A 121 0.90 24.00 -13.67
C LEU A 121 0.06 24.73 -14.71
N LEU A 122 -0.41 25.93 -14.39
CA LEU A 122 -1.01 26.83 -15.35
C LEU A 122 0.02 27.85 -15.85
N ILE A 123 0.18 27.91 -17.17
CA ILE A 123 0.91 28.95 -17.88
C ILE A 123 -0.16 29.88 -18.50
N GLN A 124 -0.21 31.15 -18.12
CA GLN A 124 -1.30 32.05 -18.55
C GLN A 124 -1.25 32.41 -20.04
N GLU A 125 -0.06 32.71 -20.57
CA GLU A 125 0.15 33.18 -21.94
C GLU A 125 1.39 32.48 -22.50
N VAL A 126 1.19 31.44 -23.30
CA VAL A 126 2.29 30.61 -23.86
C VAL A 126 3.07 31.36 -24.93
N GLU A 127 4.41 31.28 -24.88
CA GLU A 127 5.35 31.83 -25.87
C GLU A 127 6.12 30.68 -26.56
N GLU A 128 6.71 30.94 -27.73
CA GLU A 128 7.54 29.94 -28.43
C GLU A 128 8.68 29.40 -27.55
N ALA A 129 9.24 30.24 -26.68
CA ALA A 129 10.33 29.89 -25.78
C ALA A 129 9.93 28.90 -24.66
N ASP A 130 8.62 28.67 -24.46
CA ASP A 130 8.11 27.70 -23.49
C ASP A 130 8.00 26.29 -24.07
N GLU A 131 8.23 26.11 -25.37
CA GLU A 131 8.31 24.78 -25.97
C GLU A 131 9.43 23.97 -25.30
N GLY A 132 9.09 22.77 -24.82
CA GLY A 132 10.04 21.92 -24.13
C GLY A 132 9.41 20.85 -23.24
N LEU A 133 10.24 20.26 -22.41
CA LEU A 133 9.85 19.21 -21.46
C LEU A 133 9.70 19.79 -20.07
N TYR A 134 8.52 19.62 -19.49
CA TYR A 134 8.21 20.00 -18.13
C TYR A 134 8.15 18.75 -17.26
N THR A 135 8.66 18.84 -16.03
CA THR A 135 8.58 17.76 -15.06
C THR A 135 7.99 18.26 -13.76
N CYS A 136 6.85 17.70 -13.38
CA CYS A 136 6.23 17.85 -12.07
C CYS A 136 6.91 16.88 -11.11
N ASN A 137 7.55 17.39 -10.05
CA ASN A 137 8.26 16.59 -9.07
C ASN A 137 7.63 16.76 -7.70
N LEU A 138 7.28 15.64 -7.07
CA LEU A 138 6.73 15.58 -5.71
C LEU A 138 7.74 14.91 -4.79
N HIS A 139 8.08 15.59 -3.72
CA HIS A 139 9.03 15.12 -2.71
C HIS A 139 8.37 15.12 -1.34
N HIS A 140 8.42 13.97 -0.68
CA HIS A 140 8.01 13.83 0.71
C HIS A 140 9.27 13.58 1.54
N HIS A 141 9.74 14.58 2.27
CA HIS A 141 11.01 14.47 2.99
C HIS A 141 10.95 13.41 4.09
N TYR A 142 9.88 13.40 4.87
CA TYR A 142 9.66 12.43 5.95
C TYR A 142 9.56 10.97 5.46
N CYS A 143 8.67 10.69 4.49
CA CYS A 143 8.56 9.34 3.94
C CYS A 143 9.70 8.95 2.98
N HIS A 144 10.60 9.86 2.62
CA HIS A 144 11.60 9.70 1.56
C HIS A 144 10.98 9.21 0.24
N LEU A 145 9.82 9.76 -0.13
CA LEU A 145 9.13 9.41 -1.37
C LEU A 145 9.38 10.48 -2.44
N TYR A 146 9.53 9.99 -3.66
CA TYR A 146 9.84 10.78 -4.85
C TYR A 146 8.92 10.32 -5.97
N GLN A 147 8.18 11.24 -6.57
CA GLN A 147 7.40 10.97 -7.77
C GLN A 147 7.63 12.08 -8.79
N SER A 148 7.69 11.70 -10.07
CA SER A 148 7.91 12.62 -11.16
C SER A 148 6.98 12.29 -12.33
N LEU A 149 6.35 13.30 -12.91
CA LEU A 149 5.56 13.21 -14.13
C LEU A 149 6.12 14.16 -15.17
N ALA A 150 6.36 13.68 -16.38
CA ALA A 150 6.81 14.49 -17.50
C ALA A 150 5.63 14.88 -18.40
N VAL A 151 5.63 16.13 -18.89
CA VAL A 151 4.69 16.65 -19.89
C VAL A 151 5.49 17.44 -20.92
N ARG A 152 5.30 17.17 -22.20
CA ARG A 152 5.92 17.94 -23.28
C ARG A 152 4.95 19.00 -23.77
N LEU A 153 5.36 20.26 -23.73
CA LEU A 153 4.63 21.36 -24.34
C LEU A 153 5.18 21.60 -25.75
N ARG A 154 4.29 21.70 -26.73
CA ARG A 154 4.57 22.19 -28.09
C ARG A 154 3.73 23.44 -28.34
N VAL A 155 4.31 24.39 -29.05
CA VAL A 155 3.65 25.66 -29.35
C VAL A 155 3.31 25.71 -30.84
N THR A 156 2.11 26.17 -31.17
CA THR A 156 1.63 26.25 -32.55
C THR A 156 0.89 27.55 -32.80
N ASP A 157 0.97 28.08 -34.00
CA ASP A 157 0.10 29.18 -34.46
C ASP A 157 -1.23 28.65 -35.04
N ASP A 158 -1.28 27.36 -35.40
CA ASP A 158 -2.48 26.72 -35.95
C ASP A 158 -3.42 26.28 -34.81
N PRO A 159 -4.59 26.93 -34.64
CA PRO A 159 -5.56 26.56 -33.61
C PRO A 159 -6.16 25.17 -33.84
N LEU A 160 -6.11 24.62 -35.07
CA LEU A 160 -6.61 23.28 -35.37
C LEU A 160 -5.66 22.17 -34.87
N ALA A 161 -4.39 22.50 -34.65
CA ALA A 161 -3.39 21.58 -34.12
C ALA A 161 -3.40 21.51 -32.58
N VAL A 162 -4.17 22.39 -31.90
CA VAL A 162 -4.28 22.43 -30.44
C VAL A 162 -4.93 21.14 -29.92
N GLY A 163 -4.33 20.54 -28.90
CA GLY A 163 -4.84 19.34 -28.28
C GLY A 163 -3.82 18.66 -27.39
N ALA A 164 -4.27 17.62 -26.68
CA ALA A 164 -3.42 16.77 -25.86
C ALA A 164 -3.44 15.34 -26.41
N HIS A 165 -2.29 14.69 -26.44
CA HIS A 165 -2.18 13.28 -26.81
C HIS A 165 -1.06 12.60 -26.01
N TRP A 166 -1.07 11.27 -25.98
CA TRP A 166 -0.01 10.46 -25.36
C TRP A 166 0.99 10.01 -26.43
N ASP A 167 2.29 10.24 -26.23
CA ASP A 167 3.33 9.85 -27.19
C ASP A 167 3.86 8.42 -27.00
N GLY A 168 3.32 7.69 -26.01
CA GLY A 168 3.78 6.36 -25.60
C GLY A 168 4.52 6.37 -24.27
N GLU A 169 5.10 7.51 -23.88
CA GLU A 169 5.88 7.67 -22.64
C GLU A 169 5.33 8.79 -21.75
N LYS A 170 4.81 9.87 -22.34
CA LYS A 170 4.33 11.06 -21.63
C LYS A 170 3.22 11.77 -22.39
N GLU A 171 2.57 12.69 -21.69
CA GLU A 171 1.58 13.58 -22.27
C GLU A 171 2.28 14.66 -23.11
N VAL A 172 1.75 14.91 -24.30
CA VAL A 172 2.17 15.99 -25.19
C VAL A 172 0.99 16.95 -25.33
N LEU A 173 1.15 18.15 -24.80
CA LEU A 173 0.20 19.24 -24.94
C LEU A 173 0.65 20.17 -26.07
N VAL A 174 -0.21 20.36 -27.06
CA VAL A 174 -0.02 21.35 -28.13
C VAL A 174 -0.89 22.56 -27.78
N ALA A 175 -0.26 23.70 -27.48
CA ALA A 175 -0.93 24.93 -27.10
C ALA A 175 -0.75 26.01 -28.18
N ALA A 176 -1.79 26.81 -28.39
CA ALA A 176 -1.70 27.96 -29.29
C ALA A 176 -0.84 29.07 -28.66
N LEU A 177 -0.09 29.80 -29.49
CA LEU A 177 0.66 30.97 -29.05
C LEU A 177 -0.27 32.00 -28.37
N GLY A 178 0.13 32.50 -27.20
CA GLY A 178 -0.63 33.43 -26.37
C GLY A 178 -1.81 32.82 -25.59
N ALA A 179 -2.15 31.55 -25.80
CA ALA A 179 -3.22 30.88 -25.06
C ALA A 179 -2.71 30.37 -23.70
N PRO A 180 -3.61 30.17 -22.71
CA PRO A 180 -3.25 29.50 -21.48
C PRO A 180 -3.05 27.99 -21.71
N ALA A 181 -2.05 27.42 -21.04
CA ALA A 181 -1.77 25.99 -21.04
C ALA A 181 -1.80 25.44 -19.61
N LEU A 182 -2.59 24.38 -19.40
CA LEU A 182 -2.65 23.65 -18.14
C LEU A 182 -1.91 22.31 -18.30
N LEU A 183 -0.73 22.20 -17.67
CA LEU A 183 0.02 20.96 -17.61
C LEU A 183 -0.49 20.13 -16.43
N THR A 184 -1.22 19.07 -16.74
CA THR A 184 -1.89 18.24 -15.72
C THR A 184 -0.86 17.49 -14.87
N CYS A 185 -0.95 17.61 -13.56
CA CYS A 185 -0.22 16.78 -12.61
C CYS A 185 -1.12 16.47 -11.41
N LEU A 186 -1.66 15.25 -11.37
CA LEU A 186 -2.61 14.82 -10.34
C LEU A 186 -2.05 13.65 -9.56
N ASN A 187 -2.02 13.79 -8.23
CA ASN A 187 -1.71 12.69 -7.33
C ASN A 187 -2.55 12.79 -6.06
N ARG A 188 -3.57 11.93 -5.97
CA ARG A 188 -4.56 11.93 -4.87
C ARG A 188 -4.26 10.89 -3.80
N GLU A 189 -3.10 10.25 -3.84
CA GLU A 189 -2.68 9.34 -2.77
C GLU A 189 -2.59 10.11 -1.45
N HIS A 190 -3.02 9.46 -0.37
CA HIS A 190 -3.15 10.11 0.93
C HIS A 190 -1.86 10.75 1.43
N VAL A 191 -0.72 10.13 1.13
CA VAL A 191 0.62 10.62 1.51
C VAL A 191 0.96 11.99 0.92
N TRP A 192 0.34 12.38 -0.20
CA TRP A 192 0.56 13.67 -0.84
C TRP A 192 -0.48 14.72 -0.45
N THR A 193 -1.49 14.34 0.33
CA THR A 193 -2.61 15.22 0.69
C THR A 193 -2.72 15.46 2.20
N ASP A 194 -3.26 16.61 2.60
CA ASP A 194 -3.48 16.97 4.00
C ASP A 194 -4.72 16.30 4.65
N ARG A 195 -5.35 15.36 3.93
CA ARG A 195 -6.66 14.81 4.31
C ARG A 195 -6.61 13.79 5.46
N HIS A 196 -5.43 13.28 5.83
CA HIS A 196 -5.29 12.22 6.83
C HIS A 196 -4.33 12.60 7.96
N LEU A 197 -4.69 12.22 9.19
CA LEU A 197 -3.81 12.39 10.33
C LEU A 197 -2.61 11.43 10.25
N GLU A 198 -1.42 12.00 10.29
CA GLU A 198 -0.12 11.32 10.43
C GLU A 198 0.03 10.57 11.77
N GLU A 199 -0.99 10.58 12.62
CA GLU A 199 -1.02 9.85 13.91
C GLU A 199 -1.09 8.33 13.73
N ALA A 200 -1.12 7.84 12.48
CA ALA A 200 -1.04 6.43 12.17
C ALA A 200 0.26 5.81 12.72
N GLN A 201 0.09 4.75 13.51
CA GLN A 201 1.16 4.14 14.29
C GLN A 201 2.30 3.61 13.40
N GLN A 202 3.52 4.05 13.69
CA GLN A 202 4.69 3.26 13.34
C GLN A 202 4.83 2.14 14.37
N VAL A 203 5.02 0.93 13.87
CA VAL A 203 5.24 -0.24 14.72
C VAL A 203 6.40 -1.05 14.17
N VAL A 204 7.27 -1.47 15.08
CA VAL A 204 8.30 -2.46 14.80
C VAL A 204 8.02 -3.67 15.64
N HIS A 205 8.04 -4.84 15.01
CA HIS A 205 7.90 -6.09 15.73
C HIS A 205 9.02 -7.05 15.41
N TRP A 206 9.41 -7.82 16.42
CA TRP A 206 10.28 -8.97 16.23
C TRP A 206 9.50 -10.25 16.40
N ASP A 207 9.69 -11.16 15.45
CA ASP A 207 9.17 -12.52 15.48
C ASP A 207 10.34 -13.50 15.61
N ARG A 208 10.10 -14.62 16.29
CA ARG A 208 11.04 -15.73 16.43
C ARG A 208 10.41 -17.02 15.95
N GLN A 209 11.13 -17.74 15.12
CA GLN A 209 10.76 -19.05 14.62
C GLN A 209 11.81 -20.07 15.08
N PRO A 210 11.46 -20.97 16.01
CA PRO A 210 12.35 -22.05 16.44
C PRO A 210 12.71 -23.01 15.28
N PRO A 211 13.83 -23.74 15.37
CA PRO A 211 14.20 -24.74 14.38
C PRO A 211 13.08 -25.79 14.18
N GLY A 212 12.75 -26.08 12.92
CA GLY A 212 11.73 -27.07 12.57
C GLY A 212 10.27 -26.57 12.60
N VAL A 213 10.02 -25.33 13.04
CA VAL A 213 8.70 -24.69 12.90
C VAL A 213 8.60 -24.06 11.52
N PRO A 214 7.48 -24.19 10.77
CA PRO A 214 7.33 -23.52 9.47
C PRO A 214 7.10 -22.01 9.60
N HIS A 215 7.32 -21.26 8.51
CA HIS A 215 7.32 -19.79 8.51
C HIS A 215 5.98 -19.14 8.86
N ASP A 216 4.86 -19.85 8.68
CA ASP A 216 3.52 -19.37 9.01
C ASP A 216 3.22 -19.36 10.52
N ARG A 217 4.13 -19.92 11.33
CA ARG A 217 3.98 -20.11 12.78
C ARG A 217 5.12 -19.47 13.58
N ALA A 218 5.63 -18.34 13.13
CA ALA A 218 6.58 -17.56 13.92
C ALA A 218 5.86 -16.94 15.15
N ASP A 219 6.50 -17.03 16.31
CA ASP A 219 5.98 -16.47 17.56
C ASP A 219 6.40 -15.01 17.69
N ARG A 220 5.48 -14.14 18.11
CA ARG A 220 5.78 -12.74 18.43
C ARG A 220 6.74 -12.69 19.62
N LEU A 221 7.81 -11.91 19.51
CA LEU A 221 8.80 -11.70 20.58
C LEU A 221 8.59 -10.36 21.28
N LEU A 222 8.47 -9.27 20.52
CA LEU A 222 8.23 -7.93 21.03
C LEU A 222 7.55 -7.03 20.00
N ASP A 223 6.78 -6.07 20.50
CA ASP A 223 6.25 -4.92 19.75
C ASP A 223 6.79 -3.62 20.35
N LEU A 224 7.19 -2.71 19.45
CA LEU A 224 7.64 -1.37 19.75
C LEU A 224 6.77 -0.38 18.98
N TYR A 225 6.12 0.53 19.70
CA TYR A 225 5.30 1.58 19.09
C TYR A 225 6.00 2.93 19.20
N ALA A 226 5.85 3.79 18.19
CA ALA A 226 6.41 5.15 18.23
C ALA A 226 5.86 5.99 19.41
N SER A 227 4.69 5.65 19.94
CA SER A 227 4.13 6.25 21.17
C SER A 227 4.99 6.01 22.42
N GLY A 228 5.96 5.11 22.36
CA GLY A 228 6.77 4.65 23.49
C GLY A 228 6.23 3.40 24.17
N GLU A 229 5.03 2.93 23.80
CA GLU A 229 4.51 1.65 24.29
C GLU A 229 5.38 0.49 23.79
N ARG A 230 5.62 -0.48 24.69
CA ARG A 230 6.40 -1.69 24.41
C ARG A 230 5.66 -2.90 24.96
N ARG A 231 5.55 -3.95 24.15
CA ARG A 231 4.93 -5.21 24.57
C ARG A 231 5.93 -6.35 24.38
N ALA A 232 6.13 -7.13 25.43
CA ALA A 232 7.02 -8.29 25.41
C ALA A 232 6.19 -9.57 25.44
N TYR A 233 6.42 -10.43 24.46
CA TYR A 233 5.76 -11.73 24.28
C TYR A 233 6.76 -12.88 24.45
N ALA A 234 8.05 -12.55 24.56
CA ALA A 234 9.13 -13.50 24.75
C ALA A 234 8.87 -14.48 25.90
N PRO A 235 9.22 -15.77 25.69
CA PRO A 235 9.09 -16.77 26.74
C PRO A 235 9.99 -16.40 27.93
N PRO A 236 9.63 -16.81 29.17
CA PRO A 236 10.32 -16.37 30.38
C PRO A 236 11.86 -16.54 30.34
N PHE A 237 12.36 -17.62 29.72
CA PHE A 237 13.80 -17.88 29.62
C PHE A 237 14.58 -16.87 28.75
N LEU A 238 13.88 -16.20 27.82
CA LEU A 238 14.46 -15.27 26.85
C LEU A 238 14.12 -13.80 27.17
N ARG A 239 13.00 -13.56 27.85
CA ARG A 239 12.43 -12.24 28.11
C ARG A 239 13.41 -11.25 28.73
N ASP A 240 14.17 -11.69 29.72
CA ASP A 240 15.08 -10.82 30.48
C ASP A 240 16.43 -10.62 29.77
N ARG A 241 16.72 -11.43 28.74
CA ARG A 241 17.96 -11.41 27.97
C ARG A 241 17.83 -10.62 26.66
N VAL A 242 16.59 -10.34 26.23
CA VAL A 242 16.29 -9.62 25.00
C VAL A 242 16.05 -8.14 25.29
N ALA A 243 16.71 -7.26 24.54
CA ALA A 243 16.50 -5.83 24.63
C ALA A 243 16.61 -5.12 23.27
N VAL A 244 15.87 -4.02 23.14
CA VAL A 244 16.03 -3.03 22.08
C VAL A 244 16.21 -1.66 22.73
N ALA A 245 17.04 -0.80 22.15
CA ALA A 245 17.37 0.51 22.68
C ALA A 245 16.11 1.35 23.01
N ALA A 246 16.16 2.14 24.09
CA ALA A 246 15.03 2.95 24.57
C ALA A 246 14.55 3.98 23.54
N ASP A 247 15.51 4.57 22.82
CA ASP A 247 15.37 5.63 21.84
C ASP A 247 15.46 5.12 20.39
N ALA A 248 15.02 3.88 20.16
CA ALA A 248 15.06 3.21 18.86
C ALA A 248 14.46 4.05 17.73
N PHE A 249 13.27 4.61 17.93
CA PHE A 249 12.60 5.45 16.93
C PHE A 249 13.31 6.77 16.65
N ALA A 250 13.98 7.38 17.64
CA ALA A 250 14.71 8.62 17.42
C ALA A 250 15.95 8.43 16.54
N ARG A 251 16.56 7.24 16.57
CA ARG A 251 17.72 6.89 15.73
C ARG A 251 17.36 6.05 14.50
N GLY A 252 16.14 5.53 14.42
CA GLY A 252 15.77 4.49 13.45
C GLY A 252 16.52 3.18 13.67
N ASP A 253 16.90 2.86 14.92
CA ASP A 253 17.67 1.67 15.30
C ASP A 253 16.89 0.74 16.22
N PHE A 254 16.40 -0.35 15.63
CA PHE A 254 15.55 -1.36 16.28
C PHE A 254 16.28 -2.69 16.46
N SER A 255 17.61 -2.65 16.53
CA SER A 255 18.44 -3.84 16.62
C SER A 255 18.14 -4.66 17.87
N LEU A 256 18.02 -5.98 17.69
CA LEU A 256 17.74 -6.91 18.79
C LEU A 256 19.05 -7.30 19.47
N ARG A 257 19.15 -7.06 20.77
CA ARG A 257 20.25 -7.52 21.62
C ARG A 257 19.79 -8.76 22.40
N ILE A 258 20.58 -9.84 22.36
CA ILE A 258 20.38 -11.05 23.17
C ILE A 258 21.63 -11.30 24.00
N ASP A 259 21.51 -11.29 25.33
CA ASP A 259 22.66 -11.34 26.24
C ASP A 259 22.30 -11.96 27.62
N PRO A 260 23.00 -13.02 28.08
CA PRO A 260 23.97 -13.84 27.34
C PRO A 260 23.27 -14.78 26.34
N LEU A 261 23.94 -15.19 25.27
CA LEU A 261 23.38 -16.11 24.27
C LEU A 261 23.43 -17.58 24.74
N GLU A 262 22.33 -18.31 24.58
CA GLU A 262 22.18 -19.73 24.97
C GLU A 262 21.90 -20.60 23.74
N PRO A 263 22.27 -21.91 23.73
CA PRO A 263 21.98 -22.81 22.61
C PRO A 263 20.50 -22.89 22.24
N ALA A 264 19.60 -22.73 23.23
CA ALA A 264 18.15 -22.73 23.04
C ALA A 264 17.64 -21.51 22.24
N ASP A 265 18.45 -20.46 22.10
CA ASP A 265 18.09 -19.24 21.37
C ASP A 265 18.24 -19.41 19.86
N GLN A 266 18.89 -20.48 19.39
CA GLN A 266 18.99 -20.82 17.97
C GLN A 266 17.61 -20.77 17.30
N GLY A 267 17.56 -20.23 16.08
CA GLY A 267 16.33 -20.08 15.33
C GLY A 267 16.40 -18.94 14.32
N THR A 268 15.28 -18.68 13.67
CA THR A 268 15.13 -17.57 12.73
C THR A 268 14.45 -16.41 13.41
N TYR A 269 15.07 -15.24 13.42
CA TYR A 269 14.52 -14.00 13.95
C TYR A 269 14.14 -13.08 12.79
N SER A 270 12.97 -12.47 12.85
CA SER A 270 12.50 -11.55 11.82
C SER A 270 12.14 -10.21 12.43
N CYS A 271 12.79 -9.14 11.98
CA CYS A 271 12.42 -7.76 12.28
C CYS A 271 11.48 -7.26 11.20
N HIS A 272 10.31 -6.78 11.58
CA HIS A 272 9.35 -6.17 10.66
C HIS A 272 9.12 -4.72 11.04
N LEU A 273 9.20 -3.84 10.05
CA LEU A 273 9.02 -2.41 10.22
C LEU A 273 7.80 -1.99 9.41
N HIS A 274 6.84 -1.40 10.10
CA HIS A 274 5.58 -0.96 9.54
C HIS A 274 5.43 0.54 9.77
N HIS A 275 5.38 1.29 8.67
CA HIS A 275 5.02 2.70 8.69
C HIS A 275 3.71 2.87 7.92
N HIS A 276 2.58 2.87 8.61
CA HIS A 276 1.27 2.88 7.97
C HIS A 276 1.05 4.10 7.07
N TYR A 277 1.38 5.30 7.56
CA TYR A 277 1.21 6.54 6.79
C TYR A 277 2.04 6.57 5.49
N CYS A 278 3.33 6.22 5.55
CA CYS A 278 4.21 6.16 4.37
C CYS A 278 4.04 4.88 3.52
N GLY A 279 3.18 3.93 3.93
CA GLY A 279 3.05 2.62 3.28
C GLY A 279 4.33 1.76 3.31
N LEU A 280 5.19 1.95 4.32
CA LEU A 280 6.44 1.18 4.44
C LEU A 280 6.19 -0.17 5.10
N HIS A 281 6.66 -1.23 4.44
CA HIS A 281 6.67 -2.57 4.99
C HIS A 281 8.01 -3.25 4.67
N GLU A 282 8.92 -3.25 5.64
CA GLU A 282 10.23 -3.88 5.53
C GLU A 282 10.32 -5.11 6.42
N ARG A 283 11.02 -6.15 5.96
CA ARG A 283 11.34 -7.34 6.76
C ARG A 283 12.83 -7.68 6.65
N ARG A 284 13.50 -7.89 7.80
CA ARG A 284 14.88 -8.39 7.88
C ARG A 284 14.91 -9.72 8.61
N ILE A 285 15.54 -10.73 8.02
CA ILE A 285 15.57 -12.11 8.54
C ILE A 285 17.00 -12.46 8.97
N PHE A 286 17.11 -13.09 10.13
CA PHE A 286 18.37 -13.53 10.72
C PHE A 286 18.27 -15.00 11.12
N HIS A 287 19.03 -15.87 10.46
CA HIS A 287 19.22 -17.26 10.89
C HIS A 287 20.34 -17.32 11.92
N LEU A 288 19.95 -17.35 13.20
CA LEU A 288 20.87 -17.37 14.33
C LEU A 288 21.30 -18.80 14.64
N SER A 289 22.59 -19.06 14.58
CA SER A 289 23.24 -20.29 15.05
C SER A 289 24.11 -20.00 16.28
N VAL A 290 24.05 -20.90 17.28
CA VAL A 290 24.81 -20.75 18.52
C VAL A 290 25.87 -21.82 18.58
N GLN A 291 27.14 -21.42 18.56
CA GLN A 291 28.28 -22.33 18.67
C GLN A 291 28.58 -22.64 20.14
N PRO A 292 29.18 -23.81 20.43
CA PRO A 292 29.70 -24.10 21.76
C PRO A 292 30.64 -22.98 22.26
N PRO A 293 30.73 -22.76 23.58
CA PRO A 293 31.65 -21.78 24.13
C PRO A 293 33.09 -22.11 23.68
N ALA A 294 33.84 -21.10 23.27
CA ALA A 294 35.23 -21.28 22.87
C ALA A 294 36.00 -21.96 24.01
N ALA A 295 36.63 -23.11 23.72
CA ALA A 295 37.41 -23.82 24.70
C ALA A 295 38.49 -22.87 25.26
N PRO A 296 38.71 -22.82 26.59
CA PRO A 296 39.81 -22.04 27.14
C PRO A 296 41.12 -22.49 26.49
N PRO A 297 42.04 -21.56 26.17
CA PRO A 297 43.32 -21.93 25.61
C PRO A 297 43.98 -22.95 26.55
N PRO A 298 44.59 -24.04 26.01
CA PRO A 298 45.24 -25.02 26.84
C PRO A 298 46.27 -24.32 27.74
N PRO A 299 46.36 -24.67 29.03
CA PRO A 299 47.33 -24.06 29.93
C PRO A 299 48.72 -24.21 29.31
N GLN A 300 49.41 -23.09 29.10
CA GLN A 300 50.80 -23.10 28.63
C GLN A 300 51.60 -23.98 29.58
N ALA A 301 52.07 -25.12 29.09
CA ALA A 301 53.01 -25.95 29.82
C ALA A 301 54.29 -25.13 30.01
N SER A 302 54.59 -24.76 31.25
CA SER A 302 55.90 -24.25 31.64
C SER A 302 57.00 -25.21 31.15
N PRO A 303 58.11 -24.72 30.60
CA PRO A 303 59.14 -25.59 30.03
C PRO A 303 59.91 -26.30 31.16
N GLY A 304 59.54 -27.54 31.42
CA GLY A 304 60.29 -28.49 32.23
C GLY A 304 61.39 -29.15 31.40
N ASN A 305 62.64 -28.90 31.80
CA ASN A 305 63.87 -29.38 31.19
C ASN A 305 64.11 -30.88 31.49
N GLY A 306 64.58 -31.65 30.49
CA GLY A 306 65.47 -32.79 30.73
C GLY A 306 64.94 -34.22 30.54
N SER A 307 65.10 -34.73 29.32
CA SER A 307 65.64 -36.06 28.94
C SER A 307 65.16 -37.36 29.61
N SER A 308 64.67 -38.32 28.82
CA SER A 308 65.42 -39.54 28.45
C SER A 308 64.61 -40.48 27.52
N ARG A 309 65.34 -41.42 26.92
CA ARG A 309 65.15 -42.13 25.63
C ARG A 309 64.15 -43.31 25.63
N SER A 310 63.95 -43.78 24.39
CA SER A 310 63.47 -45.11 23.91
C SER A 310 61.94 -45.24 23.77
N GLY A 311 61.34 -45.70 22.67
CA GLY A 311 61.81 -46.22 21.40
C GLY A 311 60.74 -47.19 20.87
N ALA A 312 60.13 -46.91 19.72
CA ALA A 312 59.55 -47.89 18.77
C ALA A 312 58.85 -47.16 17.60
N PRO A 313 58.85 -47.71 16.37
CA PRO A 313 58.33 -47.05 15.17
C PRO A 313 56.82 -47.22 15.01
N GLY A 314 56.16 -46.21 14.45
CA GLY A 314 54.73 -46.23 14.13
C GLY A 314 54.40 -47.13 12.94
N PRO A 315 53.21 -47.77 12.90
CA PRO A 315 52.66 -48.37 11.70
C PRO A 315 51.87 -47.35 10.86
N ASP A 316 52.05 -47.49 9.55
CA ASP A 316 51.59 -46.68 8.41
C ASP A 316 50.04 -46.59 8.27
N PRO A 317 49.49 -45.58 7.57
CA PRO A 317 48.06 -45.25 7.56
C PRO A 317 47.37 -45.75 6.29
N THR A 318 46.77 -46.94 6.30
CA THR A 318 45.73 -47.29 5.32
C THR A 318 44.93 -48.50 5.80
N LEU A 319 43.77 -48.28 6.42
CA LEU A 319 42.66 -49.21 6.25
C LEU A 319 41.32 -48.54 6.49
N GLU A 320 40.53 -48.63 5.44
CA GLU A 320 39.21 -48.05 5.24
C GLU A 320 38.19 -48.54 6.26
N ARG A 321 37.27 -47.66 6.64
CA ARG A 321 35.88 -48.06 6.89
C ARG A 321 34.94 -47.01 6.32
N GLY A 322 34.51 -47.28 5.09
CA GLY A 322 33.49 -46.51 4.40
C GLY A 322 32.14 -46.60 5.10
N HIS A 323 31.45 -45.47 5.16
CA HIS A 323 30.02 -45.40 5.31
C HIS A 323 29.48 -44.61 4.10
N SER A 324 28.99 -45.36 3.12
CA SER A 324 28.29 -44.82 1.95
C SER A 324 26.96 -44.21 2.40
N VAL A 325 26.88 -42.88 2.48
CA VAL A 325 25.61 -42.18 2.60
C VAL A 325 25.08 -41.97 1.19
N ILE A 326 24.09 -42.78 0.80
CA ILE A 326 23.32 -42.58 -0.41
C ILE A 326 22.46 -41.33 -0.18
N ASN A 327 22.79 -40.24 -0.85
CA ASN A 327 21.87 -39.10 -0.98
C ASN A 327 20.69 -39.54 -1.84
N VAL A 328 19.64 -40.04 -1.20
CA VAL A 328 18.31 -40.14 -1.82
C VAL A 328 17.74 -38.73 -1.83
N ILE A 329 17.97 -38.01 -2.92
CA ILE A 329 17.22 -36.79 -3.23
C ILE A 329 15.80 -37.26 -3.54
N VAL A 330 14.88 -37.10 -2.58
CA VAL A 330 13.44 -37.16 -2.85
C VAL A 330 13.03 -35.78 -3.37
N PRO A 331 12.63 -35.62 -4.63
CA PRO A 331 12.16 -34.33 -5.14
C PRO A 331 10.69 -34.13 -4.74
N GLU A 332 10.45 -33.67 -3.51
CA GLU A 332 9.10 -33.34 -3.00
C GLU A 332 8.50 -32.04 -3.59
N GLY A 333 9.20 -31.36 -4.51
CA GLY A 333 8.76 -30.09 -5.10
C GLY A 333 7.84 -30.20 -6.33
N ARG A 334 7.59 -31.38 -6.90
CA ARG A 334 6.82 -31.51 -8.15
C ARG A 334 5.32 -31.76 -7.97
N ALA A 335 4.88 -32.34 -6.85
CA ALA A 335 3.46 -32.68 -6.66
C ALA A 335 2.56 -31.44 -6.49
N HIS A 336 3.03 -30.40 -5.78
CA HIS A 336 2.23 -29.20 -5.52
C HIS A 336 1.98 -28.35 -6.77
N PHE A 337 2.95 -28.29 -7.70
CA PHE A 337 2.80 -27.54 -8.95
C PHE A 337 1.77 -28.19 -9.89
N PHE A 338 1.82 -29.52 -10.06
CA PHE A 338 0.84 -30.23 -10.89
C PHE A 338 -0.57 -30.21 -10.30
N GLN A 339 -0.70 -30.18 -8.97
CA GLN A 339 -1.99 -30.12 -8.29
C GLN A 339 -2.65 -28.73 -8.40
N GLN A 340 -1.86 -27.65 -8.30
CA GLN A 340 -2.37 -26.29 -8.55
C GLN A 340 -2.70 -26.05 -10.02
N LEU A 341 -1.85 -26.53 -10.95
CA LEU A 341 -2.13 -26.44 -12.38
C LEU A 341 -3.39 -27.24 -12.76
N GLY A 342 -3.58 -28.42 -12.16
CA GLY A 342 -4.79 -29.24 -12.32
C GLY A 342 -6.05 -28.53 -11.81
N TYR A 343 -5.98 -27.82 -10.68
CA TYR A 343 -7.11 -27.05 -10.16
C TYR A 343 -7.49 -25.87 -11.07
N VAL A 344 -6.49 -25.16 -11.59
CA VAL A 344 -6.71 -24.06 -12.55
C VAL A 344 -7.31 -24.60 -13.86
N LEU A 345 -6.80 -25.70 -14.39
CA LEU A 345 -7.36 -26.34 -15.58
C LEU A 345 -8.79 -26.83 -15.37
N ALA A 346 -9.08 -27.45 -14.21
CA ALA A 346 -10.41 -27.95 -13.89
C ALA A 346 -11.43 -26.82 -13.73
N THR A 347 -11.07 -25.71 -13.07
CA THR A 347 -11.95 -24.54 -12.91
C THR A 347 -12.21 -23.85 -14.25
N LEU A 348 -11.21 -23.75 -15.12
CA LEU A 348 -11.35 -23.16 -16.45
C LEU A 348 -12.24 -24.03 -17.36
N LEU A 349 -12.11 -25.36 -17.27
CA LEU A 349 -12.94 -26.31 -18.00
C LEU A 349 -14.41 -26.27 -17.52
N LEU A 350 -14.64 -26.15 -16.21
CA LEU A 350 -15.97 -25.95 -15.64
C LEU A 350 -16.62 -24.67 -16.18
N PHE A 351 -15.87 -23.57 -16.25
CA PHE A 351 -16.37 -22.30 -16.75
C PHE A 351 -16.76 -22.38 -18.24
N ILE A 352 -15.96 -23.06 -19.05
CA ILE A 352 -16.28 -23.32 -20.47
C ILE A 352 -17.56 -24.15 -20.60
N LEU A 353 -17.74 -25.19 -19.79
CA LEU A 353 -18.95 -26.02 -19.82
C LEU A 353 -20.20 -25.23 -19.41
N LEU A 354 -20.09 -24.36 -18.40
CA LEU A 354 -21.18 -23.47 -18.00
C LEU A 354 -21.52 -22.47 -19.11
N LEU A 355 -20.53 -21.90 -19.79
CA LEU A 355 -20.74 -21.04 -20.96
C LEU A 355 -21.45 -21.79 -22.10
N ILE A 356 -21.03 -23.02 -22.40
CA ILE A 356 -21.69 -23.85 -23.41
C ILE A 356 -23.14 -24.16 -23.00
N ALA A 357 -23.39 -24.48 -21.72
CA ALA A 357 -24.74 -24.73 -21.22
C ALA A 357 -25.63 -23.48 -21.35
N VAL A 358 -25.11 -22.30 -21.04
CA VAL A 358 -25.84 -21.02 -21.22
C VAL A 358 -26.10 -20.75 -22.71
N ILE A 359 -25.12 -21.00 -23.59
CA ILE A 359 -25.30 -20.85 -25.04
C ILE A 359 -26.34 -21.83 -25.59
N LEU A 360 -26.34 -23.08 -25.12
CA LEU A 360 -27.32 -24.08 -25.53
C LEU A 360 -28.72 -23.76 -24.97
N ALA A 361 -28.82 -23.29 -23.73
CA ALA A 361 -30.09 -22.88 -23.14
C ALA A 361 -30.67 -21.63 -23.82
N THR A 362 -29.83 -20.65 -24.16
CA THR A 362 -30.26 -19.47 -24.92
C THR A 362 -30.65 -19.84 -26.35
N ARG A 363 -29.94 -20.77 -26.99
CA ARG A 363 -30.34 -21.31 -28.31
C ARG A 363 -31.62 -22.15 -28.28
N GLN A 364 -31.85 -22.95 -27.23
CA GLN A 364 -33.10 -23.69 -27.04
C GLN A 364 -34.27 -22.74 -26.82
N ARG A 365 -34.14 -21.72 -25.96
CA ARG A 365 -35.17 -20.69 -25.77
C ARG A 365 -35.44 -19.87 -27.02
N SER A 366 -34.41 -19.61 -27.84
CA SER A 366 -34.60 -18.98 -29.16
C SER A 366 -35.33 -19.88 -30.16
N ARG A 367 -35.26 -21.21 -29.99
CA ARG A 367 -35.98 -22.17 -30.84
C ARG A 367 -37.43 -22.34 -30.39
N GLU A 368 -37.70 -22.43 -29.08
CA GLU A 368 -39.06 -22.43 -28.52
C GLU A 368 -39.79 -21.10 -28.75
N GLY A 369 -39.08 -19.97 -28.79
CA GLY A 369 -39.66 -18.67 -29.12
C GLY A 369 -40.10 -18.51 -30.58
N PHE A 370 -39.61 -19.35 -31.49
CA PHE A 370 -39.98 -19.31 -32.92
C PHE A 370 -41.24 -20.12 -33.24
N GLU A 371 -41.58 -21.14 -32.43
CA GLU A 371 -42.81 -21.92 -32.61
C GLU A 371 -44.05 -21.19 -32.05
N HIS A 372 -43.88 -20.31 -31.07
CA HIS A 372 -45.01 -19.60 -30.45
C HIS A 372 -45.44 -18.29 -31.14
N HIS A 373 -44.70 -17.86 -32.19
CA HIS A 373 -44.93 -16.57 -32.85
C HIS A 373 -45.74 -16.65 -34.16
N GLN A 374 -46.10 -17.86 -34.63
CA GLN A 374 -47.02 -18.02 -35.78
C GLN A 374 -48.51 -17.95 -35.40
N ASP A 375 -48.89 -18.23 -34.16
CA ASP A 375 -50.31 -18.37 -33.76
C ASP A 375 -50.99 -17.10 -33.24
N LYS A 376 -50.30 -15.96 -33.17
CA LYS A 376 -50.85 -14.73 -32.54
C LYS A 376 -51.05 -13.52 -33.46
N ASN A 377 -50.97 -13.71 -34.78
CA ASN A 377 -51.34 -12.68 -35.76
C ASN A 377 -52.75 -12.96 -36.35
N LEU A 378 -53.77 -12.94 -35.50
CA LEU A 378 -55.17 -12.79 -35.94
C LEU A 378 -55.99 -12.18 -34.80
N GLY A 379 -56.45 -10.92 -34.94
CA GLY A 379 -57.46 -10.38 -34.03
C GLY A 379 -57.17 -8.98 -33.50
N ASN A 380 -57.48 -8.01 -34.33
CA ASN A 380 -57.34 -6.57 -34.18
C ASN A 380 -58.34 -5.94 -33.16
N SER A 381 -57.93 -4.82 -32.57
CA SER A 381 -58.72 -3.59 -32.29
C SER A 381 -59.61 -3.42 -31.05
N LYS A 382 -59.59 -2.15 -30.57
CA LYS A 382 -60.48 -1.41 -29.64
C LYS A 382 -60.33 -1.76 -28.15
N GLY A 383 -60.29 -0.82 -27.21
CA GLY A 383 -60.55 0.62 -27.21
C GLY A 383 -61.22 1.01 -25.88
N MET A 384 -60.82 2.17 -25.34
CA MET A 384 -61.57 3.04 -24.41
C MET A 384 -61.69 2.69 -22.92
N GLU A 385 -61.73 3.78 -22.15
CA GLU A 385 -61.69 4.03 -20.70
C GLU A 385 -62.91 3.60 -19.86
N MET A 386 -62.75 3.85 -18.55
CA MET A 386 -63.70 3.96 -17.42
C MET A 386 -63.92 2.67 -16.63
N SER A 387 -63.42 2.53 -15.38
CA SER A 387 -63.59 3.30 -14.14
C SER A 387 -64.86 2.96 -13.35
N MET A 388 -64.59 2.46 -12.13
CA MET A 388 -65.30 2.62 -10.85
C MET A 388 -66.40 1.62 -10.44
N SER A 389 -66.12 0.98 -9.28
CA SER A 389 -67.00 0.68 -8.11
C SER A 389 -68.20 -0.26 -8.33
N GLU A 390 -68.63 -1.14 -7.43
CA GLU A 390 -68.46 -1.36 -5.98
C GLU A 390 -69.17 -2.72 -5.64
N ILE A 391 -68.73 -3.40 -4.56
CA ILE A 391 -69.54 -4.10 -3.51
C ILE A 391 -70.48 -5.27 -3.93
N ALA A 392 -70.72 -6.38 -3.21
CA ALA A 392 -70.14 -7.17 -2.12
C ALA A 392 -71.14 -8.33 -1.82
N VAL A 393 -70.76 -9.27 -0.93
CA VAL A 393 -71.61 -10.20 -0.12
C VAL A 393 -72.22 -11.40 -0.92
N VAL A 394 -72.21 -12.68 -0.53
CA VAL A 394 -72.44 -13.37 0.77
C VAL A 394 -71.85 -14.80 0.76
N ALA A 395 -71.17 -15.15 1.86
CA ALA A 395 -71.07 -16.40 2.67
C ALA A 395 -71.51 -17.80 2.10
N THR A 396 -70.96 -18.96 2.46
CA THR A 396 -70.61 -19.48 3.82
C THR A 396 -69.91 -20.89 3.77
N ARG A 397 -69.11 -21.19 4.83
CA ARG A 397 -68.71 -22.50 5.48
C ARG A 397 -67.67 -23.43 4.84
N ASP A 398 -66.70 -24.08 5.53
CA ASP A 398 -66.24 -24.13 6.94
C ASP A 398 -64.79 -24.69 7.08
N LEU A 399 -63.96 -24.07 7.97
CA LEU A 399 -62.79 -24.44 8.85
C LEU A 399 -61.88 -25.70 8.68
N PRO A 400 -60.67 -25.83 9.37
CA PRO A 400 -59.91 -24.89 10.25
C PRO A 400 -58.35 -24.82 10.13
N LEU A 401 -57.79 -23.71 10.69
CA LEU A 401 -56.49 -23.42 11.37
C LEU A 401 -55.14 -24.06 10.92
N HIS A 402 -54.09 -23.25 10.66
CA HIS A 402 -53.11 -22.77 11.67
C HIS A 402 -51.97 -21.89 11.06
N ARG A 403 -52.00 -20.60 11.45
CA ARG A 403 -50.90 -19.66 11.81
C ARG A 403 -49.47 -19.82 11.24
N SER A 404 -48.99 -18.80 10.52
CA SER A 404 -47.65 -18.22 10.69
C SER A 404 -47.68 -16.73 10.32
N GLU A 405 -47.10 -15.91 11.18
CA GLU A 405 -47.13 -14.44 11.15
C GLU A 405 -46.04 -13.89 10.21
N ASP A 406 -46.43 -12.94 9.34
CA ASP A 406 -45.54 -12.03 8.62
C ASP A 406 -45.20 -10.84 9.51
N ILE A 407 -43.92 -10.50 9.66
CA ILE A 407 -43.48 -9.18 10.12
C ILE A 407 -42.55 -8.59 9.05
N GLN A 408 -43.12 -7.69 8.27
CA GLN A 408 -42.47 -6.79 7.34
C GLN A 408 -41.79 -5.68 8.15
N LEU A 409 -40.45 -5.60 8.10
CA LEU A 409 -39.69 -4.53 8.76
C LEU A 409 -39.55 -3.32 7.82
N ASP A 410 -40.20 -2.22 8.22
CA ASP A 410 -40.08 -0.87 7.67
C ASP A 410 -38.64 -0.34 7.84
N TYR A 411 -37.97 -0.02 6.73
CA TYR A 411 -36.71 0.72 6.73
C TYR A 411 -37.01 2.23 6.70
N LYS A 412 -36.84 2.92 7.83
CA LYS A 412 -36.80 4.39 7.90
C LYS A 412 -35.49 4.90 8.50
N ASN A 413 -34.85 5.74 7.69
CA ASN A 413 -33.68 6.60 7.95
C ASN A 413 -33.61 7.17 9.37
N ASN A 414 -32.43 7.08 9.98
CA ASN A 414 -32.11 7.75 11.25
C ASN A 414 -30.73 8.45 11.21
N ILE A 415 -30.41 9.13 10.11
CA ILE A 415 -29.33 10.13 10.07
C ILE A 415 -29.99 11.47 10.36
N LEU A 416 -29.85 11.95 11.61
CA LEU A 416 -30.04 13.32 12.15
C LEU A 416 -30.67 13.29 13.54
N LYS A 417 -29.99 12.70 14.54
CA LYS A 417 -30.34 12.96 15.95
C LYS A 417 -29.20 12.78 16.97
N GLU A 418 -28.01 13.30 16.65
CA GLU A 418 -26.91 13.43 17.62
C GLU A 418 -26.29 14.85 17.67
N ARG A 419 -27.12 15.90 17.52
CA ARG A 419 -26.64 17.28 17.72
C ARG A 419 -27.56 18.18 18.56
N ALA A 420 -28.28 17.60 19.51
CA ALA A 420 -29.16 18.36 20.40
C ALA A 420 -29.09 17.90 21.86
N GLY A 421 -27.88 17.60 22.35
CA GLY A 421 -27.66 17.09 23.71
C GLY A 421 -26.42 17.67 24.38
N LEU A 422 -26.10 18.95 24.17
CA LEU A 422 -25.12 19.65 25.01
C LEU A 422 -25.27 21.18 24.93
N VAL A 423 -26.50 21.69 25.10
CA VAL A 423 -26.71 23.11 25.41
C VAL A 423 -27.73 23.13 26.54
N HIS A 424 -27.25 23.56 27.72
CA HIS A 424 -27.97 24.09 28.88
C HIS A 424 -27.41 23.55 30.21
N CYS A 425 -26.36 24.20 30.72
CA CYS A 425 -26.31 24.61 32.13
C CYS A 425 -25.42 25.88 32.27
N PRO A 426 -25.74 26.78 33.22
CA PRO A 426 -25.44 28.20 33.15
C PRO A 426 -24.06 28.59 33.68
N LEU A 427 -23.49 29.65 33.08
CA LEU A 427 -22.31 30.37 33.56
C LEU A 427 -22.59 31.09 34.89
N PRO A 428 -21.66 31.11 35.86
CA PRO A 428 -21.56 32.19 36.81
C PRO A 428 -20.54 33.22 36.31
N ALA A 429 -20.98 34.47 36.17
CA ALA A 429 -20.09 35.61 35.99
C ALA A 429 -19.49 36.03 37.33
N LYS A 430 -18.16 36.17 37.40
CA LYS A 430 -17.49 37.24 38.16
C LYS A 430 -16.03 37.38 37.73
N ASN A 431 -15.77 38.50 37.07
CA ASN A 431 -14.54 39.28 36.96
C ASN A 431 -13.33 38.77 37.75
N ILE A 432 -12.22 38.50 37.05
CA ILE A 432 -10.86 38.85 37.48
C ILE A 432 -10.07 39.28 36.23
N ASP A 433 -9.60 40.51 36.32
CA ASP A 433 -8.71 41.25 35.44
C ASP A 433 -7.27 40.81 35.70
N LEU A 434 -6.57 40.32 34.67
CA LEU A 434 -5.11 40.14 34.67
C LEU A 434 -4.58 40.36 33.25
N ASP A 435 -4.66 41.59 32.80
CA ASP A 435 -3.86 42.10 31.69
C ASP A 435 -2.65 42.85 32.28
N LYS A 436 -1.59 42.10 32.63
CA LYS A 436 -0.23 42.63 32.90
C LYS A 436 0.75 41.48 33.11
N GLU A 437 1.94 41.65 32.52
CA GLU A 437 3.10 40.74 32.55
C GLU A 437 2.92 39.53 31.62
N PHE A 438 3.56 39.41 30.47
CA PHE A 438 5.00 39.47 30.27
C PHE A 438 5.33 39.94 28.84
N ARG A 439 5.83 41.16 28.70
CA ARG A 439 6.64 41.59 27.56
C ARG A 439 7.83 42.36 28.10
N LYS A 440 9.03 41.90 27.72
CA LYS A 440 10.35 42.53 27.89
C LYS A 440 10.89 42.43 29.34
N GLU A 441 12.17 42.12 29.57
CA GLU A 441 13.35 42.60 28.87
C GLU A 441 14.60 41.76 29.20
N TYR A 442 15.60 41.86 28.33
CA TYR A 442 16.98 41.37 28.42
C TYR A 442 17.81 42.06 29.53
N CYS A 443 19.02 41.51 29.77
CA CYS A 443 20.20 42.03 30.51
C CYS A 443 20.20 41.73 32.02
N LYS A 444 20.95 40.73 32.51
CA LYS A 444 22.41 40.64 32.61
C LYS A 444 22.80 39.21 32.98
#